data_AF-A0A920KFI6-F1
#
_entry.id   AF-A0A920KFI6-F1
#
_cell.length_a   1.000
_cell.length_b   1.000
_cell.length_c   1.000
_cell.angle_alpha   90.00
_cell.angle_beta   90.00
_cell.angle_gamma   90.00
#
_symmetry.space_group_name_H-M   'P 1'
#
loop_
_entity.id
_entity.type
_entity.pdbx_description
1 polymer ?
#
loop_
_entity_poly.entity_id
_entity_poly.type
_entity_poly.pdbx_seq_one_letter_code
_entity_poly.pdbx_strand_id
1 'polypeptide(L)'
;MVLFDISENKVESLFESHHSSFDNGVFVVDRKPVMATDCYEFNLSRTPFNNVHVRKAFAHAINKNKLIDNVLNGQGRIGNKGIVPVVNTLKNYNFDTIQGYNYDPELAKEHLTKAGYPNGEGFPEVVLELTFGHPLQENVAKEVQNQLNNTLNIAITIEEEKMSTLIDRAAHGKSQMNHFTWLGEYPSPMDFLNVFYGGVDLENDTSYSWPNTTRYRNKEYDAILEKHLLHRTKKTDLDCMKKLNRFS
;
A
#
# COMPACT_ATOMS: atom_id res chain seq x y z
N MET A 1 -5.12 22.12 24.02
CA MET A 1 -4.50 20.85 24.46
C MET A 1 -4.45 19.94 23.25
N VAL A 2 -3.27 19.56 22.77
CA VAL A 2 -3.14 18.59 21.67
C VAL A 2 -2.92 17.23 22.33
N LEU A 3 -3.82 16.30 22.08
CA LEU A 3 -3.74 14.95 22.63
C LEU A 3 -3.08 14.04 21.59
N PHE A 4 -2.06 13.30 22.02
CA PHE A 4 -1.39 12.27 21.23
C PHE A 4 -1.75 10.89 21.81
N ASP A 5 -1.67 9.83 21.00
CA ASP A 5 -1.89 8.42 21.39
C ASP A 5 -3.29 8.07 21.93
N ILE A 6 -4.34 8.77 21.48
CA ILE A 6 -5.72 8.35 21.74
C ILE A 6 -6.16 7.42 20.63
N SER A 7 -6.62 6.21 20.99
CA SER A 7 -7.18 5.27 20.02
C SER A 7 -8.39 5.84 19.31
N GLU A 8 -8.60 5.46 18.05
CA GLU A 8 -9.66 5.99 17.19
C GLU A 8 -11.05 5.86 17.84
N ASN A 9 -11.36 4.70 18.43
CA ASN A 9 -12.61 4.46 19.16
C ASN A 9 -12.77 5.39 20.38
N LYS A 10 -11.66 5.79 21.00
CA LYS A 10 -11.66 6.70 22.15
C LYS A 10 -11.79 8.16 21.71
N VAL A 11 -11.31 8.50 20.51
CA VAL A 11 -11.59 9.78 19.86
C VAL A 11 -13.07 9.87 19.49
N GLU A 12 -13.62 8.84 18.84
CA GLU A 12 -15.02 8.79 18.42
C GLU A 12 -15.99 8.85 19.61
N SER A 13 -15.77 8.05 20.65
CA SER A 13 -16.57 8.14 21.88
C SER A 13 -16.41 9.48 22.61
N LEU A 14 -15.24 10.12 22.59
CA LEU A 14 -15.08 11.50 23.09
C LEU A 14 -15.90 12.49 22.27
N PHE A 15 -15.93 12.33 20.94
CA PHE A 15 -16.72 13.17 20.04
C PHE A 15 -18.22 13.01 20.29
N GLU A 16 -18.72 11.77 20.36
CA GLU A 16 -20.15 11.49 20.59
C GLU A 16 -20.61 11.97 21.98
N SER A 17 -19.81 11.70 23.02
CA SER A 17 -20.14 12.08 24.40
C SER A 17 -20.05 13.58 24.67
N HIS A 18 -19.34 14.34 23.82
CA HIS A 18 -19.14 15.78 24.00
C HIS A 18 -19.59 16.59 22.77
N HIS A 19 -20.44 16.05 21.91
CA HIS A 19 -20.87 16.69 20.65
C HIS A 19 -21.28 18.17 20.84
N SER A 20 -22.07 18.48 21.89
CA SER A 20 -22.50 19.85 22.23
C SER A 20 -21.39 20.78 22.70
N SER A 21 -20.23 20.24 23.09
CA SER A 21 -19.04 21.00 23.52
C SER A 21 -18.14 21.39 22.36
N PHE A 22 -18.24 20.70 21.22
CA PHE A 22 -17.52 21.03 19.99
C PHE A 22 -18.15 22.21 19.23
N ASP A 23 -19.46 22.42 19.37
CA ASP A 23 -20.15 23.60 18.80
C ASP A 23 -19.85 24.91 19.57
N ASN A 24 -19.34 24.82 20.80
CA ASN A 24 -19.06 25.98 21.67
C ASN A 24 -17.63 26.54 21.54
N GLY A 25 -16.83 26.08 20.56
CA GLY A 25 -15.51 26.65 20.26
C GLY A 25 -14.39 26.33 21.27
N VAL A 26 -14.61 25.40 22.21
CA VAL A 26 -13.61 24.99 23.23
C VAL A 26 -12.60 23.98 22.67
N PHE A 27 -12.97 23.25 21.62
CA PHE A 27 -12.10 22.27 20.95
C PHE A 27 -12.02 22.55 19.45
N VAL A 28 -10.81 22.50 18.91
CA VAL A 28 -10.54 22.61 17.47
C VAL A 28 -10.15 21.24 16.95
N VAL A 29 -10.90 20.74 15.97
CA VAL A 29 -10.54 19.54 15.22
C VAL A 29 -9.67 19.97 14.05
N ASP A 30 -8.36 19.73 14.16
CA ASP A 30 -7.43 19.98 13.06
C ASP A 30 -7.30 18.72 12.20
N ARG A 31 -7.52 18.84 10.90
CA ARG A 31 -7.34 17.75 9.93
C ARG A 31 -6.23 18.15 8.96
N LYS A 32 -5.11 17.45 9.03
CA LYS A 32 -3.98 17.65 8.11
C LYS A 32 -3.72 16.39 7.31
N PRO A 33 -3.57 16.47 5.99
CA PRO A 33 -3.07 15.36 5.21
C PRO A 33 -1.72 14.93 5.75
N VAL A 34 -1.58 13.66 6.09
CA VAL A 34 -0.28 13.04 6.38
C VAL A 34 0.34 12.66 5.04
N MET A 35 1.64 12.88 4.90
CA MET A 35 2.40 12.40 3.75
C MET A 35 2.67 10.90 3.96
N ALA A 36 1.65 10.07 3.75
CA ALA A 36 1.72 8.63 3.91
C ALA A 36 0.97 7.91 2.81
N THR A 37 1.38 6.67 2.56
CA THR A 37 0.68 5.74 1.67
C THR A 37 0.45 4.43 2.40
N ASP A 38 -0.81 4.01 2.44
CA ASP A 38 -1.24 2.69 2.90
C ASP A 38 -1.49 1.78 1.70
N CYS A 39 -0.92 0.58 1.72
CA CYS A 39 -1.14 -0.42 0.68
C CYS A 39 -1.05 -1.85 1.24
N TYR A 40 -1.42 -2.81 0.39
CA TYR A 40 -1.04 -4.20 0.59
C TYR A 40 0.13 -4.53 -0.33
N GLU A 41 1.21 -4.98 0.28
CA GLU A 41 2.38 -5.43 -0.44
C GLU A 41 2.25 -6.88 -0.84
N PHE A 42 2.83 -7.21 -1.99
CA PHE A 42 2.96 -8.57 -2.45
C PHE A 42 4.45 -8.94 -2.50
N ASN A 43 4.80 -10.11 -1.97
CA ASN A 43 6.14 -10.64 -2.13
C ASN A 43 6.32 -11.22 -3.54
N LEU A 44 7.11 -10.52 -4.35
CA LEU A 44 7.26 -10.81 -5.78
C LEU A 44 8.16 -12.01 -6.08
N SER A 45 8.85 -12.56 -5.07
CA SER A 45 9.62 -13.80 -5.21
C SER A 45 8.84 -15.05 -4.81
N ARG A 46 7.58 -14.91 -4.34
CA ARG A 46 6.79 -16.04 -3.83
C ARG A 46 5.48 -16.24 -4.58
N THR A 47 5.12 -17.50 -4.77
CA THR A 47 3.80 -17.89 -5.27
C THR A 47 2.70 -17.47 -4.27
N PRO A 48 1.54 -16.97 -4.75
CA PRO A 48 1.16 -16.78 -6.15
C PRO A 48 1.57 -15.43 -6.76
N PHE A 49 2.14 -14.52 -5.97
CA PHE A 49 2.37 -13.14 -6.37
C PHE A 49 3.60 -12.88 -7.24
N ASN A 50 4.49 -13.86 -7.40
CA ASN A 50 5.50 -13.86 -8.45
C ASN A 50 4.89 -13.75 -9.86
N ASN A 51 3.64 -14.20 -10.05
CA ASN A 51 2.90 -14.03 -11.29
C ASN A 51 2.25 -12.64 -11.37
N VAL A 52 2.64 -11.85 -12.38
CA VAL A 52 2.08 -10.50 -12.62
C VAL A 52 0.57 -10.50 -12.86
N HIS A 53 0.03 -11.57 -13.46
CA HIS A 53 -1.40 -11.68 -13.69
C HIS A 53 -2.19 -11.85 -12.40
N VAL A 54 -1.64 -12.53 -11.39
CA VAL A 54 -2.27 -12.60 -10.04
C VAL A 54 -2.34 -11.21 -9.42
N ARG A 55 -1.24 -10.45 -9.48
CA ARG A 55 -1.18 -9.08 -8.93
C ARG A 55 -2.18 -8.14 -9.60
N LYS A 56 -2.29 -8.22 -10.93
CA LYS A 56 -3.27 -7.44 -11.70
C LYS A 56 -4.70 -7.88 -11.40
N ALA A 57 -4.96 -9.17 -11.26
CA ALA A 57 -6.27 -9.68 -10.86
C ALA A 57 -6.70 -9.10 -9.51
N PHE A 58 -5.83 -9.16 -8.50
CA PHE A 58 -6.09 -8.57 -7.18
C PHE A 58 -6.32 -7.07 -7.29
N ALA A 59 -5.46 -6.33 -8.00
CA ALA A 59 -5.58 -4.87 -8.11
C ALA A 59 -6.89 -4.40 -8.76
N HIS A 60 -7.37 -5.12 -9.79
CA HIS A 60 -8.64 -4.82 -10.47
C HIS A 60 -9.87 -5.32 -9.71
N ALA A 61 -9.75 -6.31 -8.83
CA ALA A 61 -10.86 -6.83 -8.03
C ALA A 61 -11.27 -5.91 -6.87
N ILE A 62 -10.45 -4.92 -6.51
CA ILE A 62 -10.71 -4.05 -5.36
C ILE A 62 -11.38 -2.73 -5.78
N ASN A 63 -12.62 -2.54 -5.31
CA ASN A 63 -13.35 -1.29 -5.35
C ASN A 63 -12.91 -0.36 -4.21
N LYS A 64 -11.91 0.48 -4.52
CA LYS A 64 -11.35 1.47 -3.58
C LYS A 64 -12.35 2.57 -3.19
N ASN A 65 -13.29 2.93 -4.06
CA ASN A 65 -14.34 3.90 -3.71
C ASN A 65 -15.22 3.36 -2.60
N LYS A 66 -15.70 2.11 -2.75
CA LYS A 66 -16.52 1.45 -1.74
C LYS A 66 -15.80 1.30 -0.40
N LEU A 67 -14.49 1.03 -0.42
CA LEU A 67 -13.67 1.01 0.79
C LEU A 67 -13.66 2.37 1.48
N ILE A 68 -13.39 3.45 0.73
CA ILE A 68 -13.36 4.80 1.30
C ILE A 68 -14.73 5.20 1.85
N ASP A 69 -15.79 4.99 1.09
CA ASP A 69 -17.12 5.46 1.45
C ASP A 69 -17.71 4.66 2.62
N ASN A 70 -17.57 3.33 2.60
CA ASN A 70 -18.29 2.46 3.53
C ASN A 70 -17.46 1.96 4.72
N VAL A 71 -16.13 1.93 4.60
CA VAL A 71 -15.25 1.47 5.68
C VAL A 71 -14.51 2.63 6.32
N LEU A 72 -14.03 3.58 5.51
CA LEU A 72 -13.30 4.74 6.00
C LEU A 72 -14.20 5.96 6.25
N ASN A 73 -15.51 5.89 5.99
CA ASN A 73 -16.45 7.00 6.15
C ASN A 73 -15.99 8.30 5.45
N GLY A 74 -15.43 8.16 4.24
CA GLY A 74 -14.87 9.26 3.44
C GLY A 74 -13.48 9.74 3.90
N GLN A 75 -12.88 9.13 4.93
CA GLN A 75 -11.55 9.47 5.43
C GLN A 75 -10.49 8.77 4.59
N GLY A 76 -10.06 9.42 3.51
CA GLY A 76 -8.96 8.91 2.69
C GLY A 76 -8.98 9.47 1.28
N ARG A 77 -7.99 9.08 0.50
CA ARG A 77 -7.94 9.35 -0.93
C ARG A 77 -7.58 8.06 -1.65
N ILE A 78 -8.15 7.88 -2.84
CA ILE A 78 -7.86 6.70 -3.66
C ILE A 78 -6.37 6.68 -4.02
N GLY A 79 -5.68 5.62 -3.62
CA GLY A 79 -4.33 5.31 -4.12
C GLY A 79 -4.39 4.74 -5.54
N ASN A 80 -4.33 5.59 -6.56
CA ASN A 80 -4.28 5.18 -7.97
C ASN A 80 -3.13 5.85 -8.76
N LYS A 81 -2.16 6.44 -8.06
CA LYS A 81 -1.03 7.20 -8.64
C LYS A 81 0.34 6.67 -8.20
N GLY A 82 0.44 5.36 -8.02
CA GLY A 82 1.64 4.71 -7.50
C GLY A 82 1.80 4.89 -5.98
N ILE A 83 3.01 4.65 -5.48
CA ILE A 83 3.34 4.70 -4.05
C ILE A 83 3.43 6.13 -3.49
N VAL A 84 3.69 7.12 -4.36
CA VAL A 84 3.84 8.52 -3.94
C VAL A 84 2.47 9.11 -3.65
N PRO A 85 2.21 9.67 -2.46
CA PRO A 85 0.91 10.22 -2.12
C PRO A 85 0.67 11.57 -2.81
N VAL A 86 -0.56 11.80 -3.26
CA VAL A 86 -0.97 13.07 -3.89
C VAL A 86 -1.24 14.13 -2.82
N VAL A 87 -0.19 14.86 -2.44
CA VAL A 87 -0.22 15.91 -1.41
C VAL A 87 0.40 17.23 -1.90
N ASN A 88 0.00 18.34 -1.30
CA ASN A 88 0.41 19.69 -1.73
C ASN A 88 1.94 19.93 -1.66
N THR A 89 2.63 19.26 -0.74
CA THR A 89 4.08 19.33 -0.59
C THR A 89 4.83 18.68 -1.75
N LEU A 90 4.18 17.79 -2.52
CA LEU A 90 4.77 17.03 -3.63
C LEU A 90 4.23 17.47 -5.01
N LYS A 91 3.66 18.69 -5.12
CA LYS A 91 3.00 19.21 -6.34
C LYS A 91 3.85 19.23 -7.62
N ASN A 92 5.18 19.15 -7.50
CA ASN A 92 6.10 19.16 -8.64
C ASN A 92 6.29 17.77 -9.27
N TYR A 93 5.70 16.74 -8.67
CA TYR A 93 5.68 15.39 -9.22
C TYR A 93 4.52 15.25 -10.21
N ASN A 94 4.83 14.72 -11.41
CA ASN A 94 3.83 14.58 -12.46
C ASN A 94 3.03 13.28 -12.27
N PHE A 95 1.92 13.36 -11.55
CA PHE A 95 1.02 12.23 -11.31
C PHE A 95 0.19 11.83 -12.55
N ASP A 96 0.10 12.69 -13.58
CA ASP A 96 -0.73 12.41 -14.76
C ASP A 96 -0.15 11.31 -15.65
N THR A 97 1.16 11.07 -15.54
CA THR A 97 1.83 9.97 -16.25
C THR A 97 1.63 8.61 -15.61
N ILE A 98 1.03 8.55 -14.42
CA ILE A 98 0.83 7.31 -13.65
C ILE A 98 -0.61 6.86 -13.77
N GLN A 99 -0.79 5.65 -14.26
CA GLN A 99 -2.09 4.99 -14.40
C GLN A 99 -2.15 3.83 -13.42
N GLY A 100 -2.86 4.02 -12.31
CA GLY A 100 -3.16 2.93 -11.40
C GLY A 100 -4.23 1.99 -11.95
N TYR A 101 -4.54 0.99 -11.14
CA TYR A 101 -5.56 -0.02 -11.44
C TYR A 101 -6.94 0.48 -10.99
N ASN A 102 -7.87 0.57 -11.95
CA ASN A 102 -9.28 0.83 -11.69
C ASN A 102 -10.00 -0.46 -11.31
N TYR A 103 -11.09 -0.35 -10.56
CA TYR A 103 -11.97 -1.48 -10.29
C TYR A 103 -12.60 -1.98 -11.59
N ASP A 104 -12.28 -3.21 -11.96
CA ASP A 104 -12.78 -3.89 -13.15
C ASP A 104 -12.85 -5.41 -12.88
N PRO A 105 -13.99 -5.91 -12.37
CA PRO A 105 -14.18 -7.32 -12.05
C PRO A 105 -13.93 -8.29 -13.20
N GLU A 106 -14.28 -7.89 -14.42
CA GLU A 106 -14.18 -8.76 -15.59
C GLU A 106 -12.72 -8.87 -16.03
N LEU A 107 -12.00 -7.75 -16.06
CA LEU A 107 -10.56 -7.76 -16.31
C LEU A 107 -9.78 -8.48 -15.20
N ALA A 108 -10.27 -8.38 -13.95
CA ALA A 108 -9.69 -9.13 -12.83
C ALA A 108 -9.78 -10.65 -13.04
N LYS A 109 -10.96 -11.16 -13.42
CA LYS A 109 -11.19 -12.59 -13.75
C LYS A 109 -10.40 -13.04 -14.98
N GLU A 110 -10.29 -12.18 -16.00
CA GLU A 110 -9.47 -12.45 -17.18
C GLU A 110 -7.99 -12.65 -16.79
N HIS A 111 -7.47 -11.75 -15.96
CA HIS A 111 -6.11 -11.88 -15.44
C HIS A 111 -5.93 -13.13 -14.59
N LEU A 112 -6.89 -13.48 -13.75
CA LEU A 112 -6.80 -14.68 -12.94
C LEU A 112 -6.80 -15.96 -13.79
N THR A 113 -7.61 -15.99 -14.85
CA THR A 113 -7.59 -17.07 -15.86
C THR A 113 -6.23 -17.16 -16.55
N LYS A 114 -5.65 -16.02 -16.98
CA LYS A 114 -4.29 -15.98 -17.56
C LYS A 114 -3.21 -16.44 -16.57
N ALA A 115 -3.45 -16.32 -15.27
CA ALA A 115 -2.56 -16.83 -14.24
C ALA A 115 -2.66 -18.36 -14.03
N GLY A 116 -3.61 -19.03 -14.68
CA GLY A 116 -3.84 -20.47 -14.56
C GLY A 116 -4.90 -20.85 -13.52
N TYR A 117 -5.66 -19.89 -13.00
CA TYR A 117 -6.68 -20.12 -11.96
C TYR A 117 -8.06 -19.65 -12.43
N PRO A 118 -8.63 -20.22 -13.52
CA PRO A 118 -9.95 -19.84 -13.98
C PRO A 118 -10.95 -19.97 -12.84
N ASN A 119 -11.73 -18.91 -12.61
CA ASN A 119 -12.74 -18.88 -11.54
C ASN A 119 -12.20 -19.18 -10.12
N GLY A 120 -10.91 -18.99 -9.87
CA GLY A 120 -10.26 -19.27 -8.58
C GLY A 120 -9.89 -20.73 -8.34
N GLU A 121 -10.16 -21.62 -9.31
CA GLU A 121 -9.88 -23.06 -9.17
C GLU A 121 -8.39 -23.33 -9.01
N GLY A 122 -8.03 -24.08 -7.96
CA GLY A 122 -6.63 -24.42 -7.64
C GLY A 122 -5.78 -23.25 -7.14
N PHE A 123 -6.38 -22.09 -6.84
CA PHE A 123 -5.65 -20.96 -6.28
C PHE A 123 -5.09 -21.32 -4.89
N PRO A 124 -3.80 -21.05 -4.61
CA PRO A 124 -3.19 -21.41 -3.33
C PRO A 124 -3.71 -20.52 -2.20
N GLU A 125 -3.61 -21.01 -0.97
CA GLU A 125 -3.89 -20.19 0.22
C GLU A 125 -2.95 -18.97 0.27
N VAL A 126 -3.53 -17.83 0.63
CA VAL A 126 -2.84 -16.57 0.83
C VAL A 126 -3.18 -16.05 2.22
N VAL A 127 -2.14 -15.74 2.98
CA VAL A 127 -2.26 -15.01 4.25
C VAL A 127 -1.99 -13.53 4.01
N LEU A 128 -2.92 -12.67 4.43
CA LEU A 128 -2.75 -11.23 4.61
C LEU A 128 -2.39 -10.97 6.07
N GLU A 129 -1.15 -10.55 6.29
CA GLU A 129 -0.65 -10.20 7.62
C GLU A 129 -0.97 -8.74 7.97
N LEU A 130 -1.51 -8.51 9.18
CA LEU A 130 -1.87 -7.20 9.72
C LEU A 130 -1.26 -6.99 11.11
N THR A 131 -0.94 -5.74 11.46
CA THR A 131 -0.53 -5.44 12.83
C THR A 131 -1.74 -5.53 13.76
N PHE A 132 -1.63 -6.33 14.82
CA PHE A 132 -2.72 -6.46 15.81
C PHE A 132 -3.05 -5.12 16.48
N GLY A 133 -4.31 -4.89 16.83
CA GLY A 133 -4.75 -3.72 17.61
C GLY A 133 -5.09 -2.48 16.76
N HIS A 134 -5.29 -2.65 15.44
CA HIS A 134 -5.72 -1.59 14.52
C HIS A 134 -7.08 -1.92 13.88
N PRO A 135 -8.22 -1.65 14.56
CA PRO A 135 -9.55 -2.07 14.09
C PRO A 135 -9.93 -1.54 12.70
N LEU A 136 -9.51 -0.33 12.35
CA LEU A 136 -9.77 0.22 11.01
C LEU A 136 -9.06 -0.58 9.92
N GLN A 137 -7.80 -0.97 10.13
CA GLN A 137 -7.04 -1.81 9.20
C GLN A 137 -7.67 -3.20 9.07
N GLU A 138 -8.13 -3.77 10.19
CA GLU A 138 -8.86 -5.04 10.22
C GLU A 138 -10.15 -4.97 9.39
N ASN A 139 -10.94 -3.89 9.53
CA ASN A 139 -12.17 -3.69 8.76
C ASN A 139 -11.89 -3.52 7.27
N VAL A 140 -10.84 -2.79 6.89
CA VAL A 140 -10.39 -2.67 5.48
C VAL A 140 -9.99 -4.03 4.93
N ALA A 141 -9.24 -4.82 5.70
CA ALA A 141 -8.80 -6.15 5.29
C ALA A 141 -9.97 -7.13 5.10
N LYS A 142 -10.96 -7.11 5.99
CA LYS A 142 -12.19 -7.90 5.86
C LYS A 142 -12.98 -7.52 4.61
N GLU A 143 -13.11 -6.24 4.30
CA GLU A 143 -13.78 -5.82 3.06
C GLU A 143 -12.97 -6.22 1.81
N VAL A 144 -11.63 -6.15 1.85
CA VAL A 144 -10.79 -6.66 0.75
C VAL A 144 -10.93 -8.17 0.59
N GLN A 145 -10.90 -8.94 1.68
CA GLN A 145 -11.17 -10.38 1.69
C GLN A 145 -12.54 -10.69 1.04
N ASN A 146 -13.59 -9.95 1.43
CA ASN A 146 -14.92 -10.10 0.85
C ASN A 146 -14.95 -9.80 -0.65
N GLN A 147 -14.30 -8.72 -1.10
CA GLN A 147 -14.28 -8.34 -2.52
C GLN A 147 -13.51 -9.35 -3.38
N LEU A 148 -12.38 -9.87 -2.87
CA LEU A 148 -11.63 -10.93 -3.54
C LEU A 148 -12.45 -12.22 -3.64
N ASN A 149 -13.13 -12.62 -2.56
CA ASN A 149 -13.99 -13.79 -2.58
C ASN A 149 -15.14 -13.63 -3.58
N ASN A 150 -15.86 -12.50 -3.54
CA ASN A 150 -17.01 -12.27 -4.41
C ASN A 150 -16.64 -12.10 -5.90
N THR A 151 -15.46 -11.56 -6.19
CA THR A 151 -15.06 -11.25 -7.57
C THR A 151 -14.29 -12.38 -8.22
N LEU A 152 -13.41 -13.03 -7.45
CA LEU A 152 -12.42 -13.99 -7.94
C LEU A 152 -12.61 -15.41 -7.39
N ASN A 153 -13.54 -15.61 -6.45
CA ASN A 153 -13.68 -16.84 -5.64
C ASN A 153 -12.40 -17.22 -4.91
N ILE A 154 -11.63 -16.23 -4.48
CA ILE A 154 -10.41 -16.42 -3.70
C ILE A 154 -10.69 -16.07 -2.24
N ALA A 155 -10.60 -17.07 -1.37
CA ALA A 155 -10.58 -16.87 0.07
C ALA A 155 -9.13 -16.64 0.52
N ILE A 156 -8.88 -15.48 1.14
CA ILE A 156 -7.62 -15.19 1.84
C ILE A 156 -7.83 -15.36 3.34
N THR A 157 -6.77 -15.68 4.08
CA THR A 157 -6.77 -15.71 5.54
C THR A 157 -6.17 -14.41 6.07
N ILE A 158 -6.75 -13.83 7.13
CA ILE A 158 -6.18 -12.66 7.81
C ILE A 158 -5.48 -13.14 9.08
N GLU A 159 -4.22 -12.78 9.25
CA GLU A 159 -3.42 -13.07 10.45
C GLU A 159 -2.97 -11.75 11.11
N GLU A 160 -3.16 -11.65 12.41
CA GLU A 160 -2.69 -10.50 13.20
C GLU A 160 -1.49 -10.87 14.06
N GLU A 161 -0.48 -10.01 14.08
CA GLU A 161 0.73 -10.21 14.88
C GLU A 161 1.39 -8.87 15.24
N LYS A 162 2.36 -8.88 16.17
CA LYS A 162 3.16 -7.70 16.53
C LYS A 162 3.91 -7.15 15.32
N MET A 163 3.87 -5.83 15.16
CA MET A 163 4.53 -5.11 14.06
C MET A 163 6.00 -5.51 13.85
N SER A 164 6.79 -5.62 14.93
CA SER A 164 8.20 -6.00 14.83
C SER A 164 8.41 -7.39 14.22
N THR A 165 7.51 -8.33 14.52
CA THR A 165 7.54 -9.69 13.96
C THR A 165 7.17 -9.67 12.49
N LEU A 166 6.15 -8.89 12.11
CA LEU A 166 5.71 -8.76 10.72
C LEU A 166 6.77 -8.10 9.84
N ILE A 167 7.42 -7.03 10.33
CA ILE A 167 8.54 -6.38 9.66
C ILE A 167 9.68 -7.38 9.45
N ASP A 168 10.04 -8.18 10.47
CA ASP A 168 11.08 -9.20 10.35
C ASP A 168 10.71 -10.27 9.30
N ARG A 169 9.46 -10.75 9.32
CA ARG A 169 8.96 -11.72 8.33
C ARG A 169 9.02 -11.14 6.92
N ALA A 170 8.50 -9.94 6.71
CA ALA A 170 8.48 -9.30 5.40
C ALA A 170 9.90 -9.05 4.88
N ALA A 171 10.78 -8.51 5.73
CA ALA A 171 12.17 -8.23 5.37
C ALA A 171 12.96 -9.49 4.99
N HIS A 172 12.66 -10.64 5.61
CA HIS A 172 13.24 -11.94 5.28
C HIS A 172 12.39 -12.76 4.30
N GLY A 173 11.46 -12.14 3.57
CA GLY A 173 10.70 -12.79 2.49
C GLY A 173 9.72 -13.88 2.97
N LYS A 174 9.38 -13.91 4.26
CA LYS A 174 8.49 -14.93 4.84
C LYS A 174 7.00 -14.61 4.64
N SER A 175 6.65 -13.35 4.42
CA SER A 175 5.29 -12.91 4.12
C SER A 175 4.92 -13.13 2.64
N GLN A 176 3.65 -13.47 2.36
CA GLN A 176 3.09 -13.50 1.00
C GLN A 176 2.46 -12.15 0.64
N MET A 177 1.57 -11.69 1.51
CA MET A 177 0.87 -10.41 1.42
C MET A 177 0.83 -9.78 2.82
N ASN A 178 1.10 -8.48 2.93
CA ASN A 178 1.10 -7.78 4.22
C ASN A 178 0.56 -6.36 4.07
N HIS A 179 0.00 -5.82 5.14
CA HIS A 179 -0.27 -4.39 5.25
C HIS A 179 1.03 -3.61 5.45
N PHE A 180 1.16 -2.54 4.66
CA PHE A 180 2.30 -1.66 4.68
C PHE A 180 1.84 -0.20 4.65
N THR A 181 2.45 0.59 5.53
CA THR A 181 2.34 2.04 5.54
C THR A 181 3.73 2.62 5.38
N TRP A 182 3.95 3.46 4.37
CA TRP A 182 5.14 4.30 4.33
C TRP A 182 4.78 5.72 4.77
N LEU A 183 5.46 6.20 5.80
CA LEU A 183 5.36 7.58 6.28
C LEU A 183 6.55 8.36 5.71
N GLY A 184 6.24 9.41 4.95
CA GLY A 184 7.26 10.19 4.26
C GLY A 184 8.15 10.95 5.24
N GLU A 185 9.46 10.73 5.16
CA GLU A 185 10.43 11.32 6.09
C GLU A 185 10.86 12.75 5.69
N TYR A 186 10.83 13.04 4.39
CA TYR A 186 11.15 14.35 3.82
C TYR A 186 10.30 14.61 2.56
N PRO A 187 10.04 15.88 2.19
CA PRO A 187 9.09 16.23 1.13
C PRO A 187 9.67 16.01 -0.28
N SER A 188 9.93 14.75 -0.63
CA SER A 188 10.41 14.33 -1.95
C SER A 188 9.72 13.02 -2.37
N PRO A 189 9.24 12.89 -3.62
CA PRO A 189 8.73 11.62 -4.13
C PRO A 189 9.77 10.50 -4.09
N MET A 190 11.06 10.85 -4.14
CA MET A 190 12.15 9.88 -4.04
C MET A 190 12.12 9.10 -2.73
N ASP A 191 11.59 9.68 -1.65
CA ASP A 191 11.47 8.98 -0.37
C ASP A 191 10.62 7.70 -0.51
N PHE A 192 9.50 7.80 -1.22
CA PHE A 192 8.61 6.67 -1.49
C PHE A 192 9.16 5.75 -2.60
N LEU A 193 9.77 6.32 -3.65
CA LEU A 193 10.27 5.52 -4.78
C LEU A 193 11.50 4.69 -4.39
N ASN A 194 12.34 5.16 -3.46
CA ASN A 194 13.52 4.43 -3.00
C ASN A 194 13.17 3.16 -2.21
N VAL A 195 11.94 3.03 -1.69
CA VAL A 195 11.46 1.83 -0.98
C VAL A 195 11.65 0.57 -1.83
N PHE A 196 11.48 0.67 -3.15
CA PHE A 196 11.58 -0.46 -4.07
C PHE A 196 12.95 -0.67 -4.70
N TYR A 197 14.00 0.01 -4.21
CA TYR A 197 15.35 -0.21 -4.70
C TYR A 197 15.78 -1.66 -4.46
N GLY A 198 16.15 -2.35 -5.53
CA GLY A 198 16.49 -3.77 -5.54
C GLY A 198 17.99 -4.06 -5.51
N GLY A 199 18.85 -3.04 -5.54
CA GLY A 199 20.31 -3.16 -5.62
C GLY A 199 21.01 -3.68 -4.35
N VAL A 200 20.29 -4.44 -3.54
CA VAL A 200 20.83 -5.30 -2.49
C VAL A 200 21.05 -6.69 -3.08
N ASP A 201 22.28 -7.20 -2.98
CA ASP A 201 22.60 -8.58 -3.36
C ASP A 201 21.97 -9.53 -2.33
N LEU A 202 20.73 -9.94 -2.60
CA LEU A 202 20.06 -10.98 -1.84
C LEU A 202 20.70 -12.33 -2.18
N GLU A 203 21.49 -12.86 -1.26
CA GLU A 203 22.13 -14.18 -1.37
C GLU A 203 21.11 -15.31 -1.58
N ASN A 204 19.92 -15.17 -1.01
CA ASN A 204 18.82 -16.13 -1.14
C ASN A 204 17.45 -15.47 -0.90
N ASP A 205 16.38 -16.28 -1.01
CA ASP A 205 14.99 -15.82 -0.85
C ASP A 205 14.64 -15.34 0.56
N THR A 206 15.51 -15.60 1.55
CA THR A 206 15.34 -15.15 2.94
C THR A 206 16.30 -14.05 3.37
N SER A 207 17.20 -13.59 2.49
CA SER A 207 18.09 -12.46 2.80
C SER A 207 17.28 -11.21 3.18
N TYR A 208 17.81 -10.43 4.11
CA TYR A 208 17.19 -9.20 4.58
C TYR A 208 17.07 -8.18 3.45
N SER A 209 15.86 -7.64 3.26
CA SER A 209 15.51 -6.83 2.08
C SER A 209 14.91 -5.46 2.40
N TRP A 210 14.84 -5.06 3.68
CA TRP A 210 14.27 -3.77 4.06
C TRP A 210 15.03 -2.59 3.41
N PRO A 211 14.33 -1.54 2.91
CA PRO A 211 12.88 -1.33 2.96
C PRO A 211 12.09 -2.01 1.82
N ASN A 212 12.76 -2.70 0.88
CA ASN A 212 12.12 -3.40 -0.23
C ASN A 212 11.55 -4.77 0.16
N THR A 213 10.57 -4.76 1.07
CA THR A 213 9.86 -5.95 1.56
C THR A 213 9.04 -6.67 0.48
N THR A 214 8.67 -5.97 -0.60
CA THR A 214 8.09 -6.60 -1.81
C THR A 214 9.08 -7.46 -2.58
N ARG A 215 10.40 -7.30 -2.33
CA ARG A 215 11.49 -7.92 -3.08
C ARG A 215 11.42 -7.61 -4.58
N TYR A 216 10.95 -6.41 -4.93
CA TYR A 216 10.92 -5.94 -6.31
C TYR A 216 12.34 -5.85 -6.86
N ARG A 217 12.56 -6.42 -8.04
CA ARG A 217 13.84 -6.38 -8.74
C ARG A 217 13.61 -5.96 -10.17
N ASN A 218 14.21 -4.84 -10.56
CA ASN A 218 14.16 -4.37 -11.93
C ASN A 218 15.45 -3.61 -12.24
N LYS A 219 16.30 -4.19 -13.09
CA LYS A 219 17.60 -3.62 -13.45
C LYS A 219 17.51 -2.20 -14.01
N GLU A 220 16.45 -1.89 -14.74
CA GLU A 220 16.26 -0.56 -15.31
C GLU A 220 15.81 0.45 -14.24
N TYR A 221 14.96 0.03 -13.30
CA TYR A 221 14.57 0.82 -12.14
C TYR A 221 15.80 1.15 -11.27
N ASP A 222 16.57 0.14 -10.91
CA ASP A 222 17.76 0.27 -10.06
C ASP A 222 18.82 1.16 -10.72
N ALA A 223 19.10 0.97 -12.01
CA ALA A 223 20.04 1.81 -12.75
C ALA A 223 19.62 3.29 -12.82
N ILE A 224 18.31 3.59 -12.85
CA ILE A 224 17.81 4.97 -12.77
C ILE A 224 18.09 5.57 -11.39
N LEU A 225 17.82 4.82 -10.33
CA LEU A 225 18.06 5.25 -8.95
C LEU A 225 19.55 5.46 -8.65
N GLU A 226 20.40 4.48 -9.01
CA GLU A 226 21.86 4.55 -8.83
C GLU A 226 22.45 5.75 -9.55
N LYS A 227 22.05 6.00 -10.80
CA LYS A 227 22.51 7.16 -11.57
C LYS A 227 22.10 8.48 -10.90
N HIS A 228 20.92 8.54 -10.30
CA HIS A 228 20.47 9.71 -9.54
C HIS A 228 21.31 9.92 -8.27
N LEU A 229 21.66 8.85 -7.54
CA LEU A 229 22.48 8.93 -6.33
C LEU A 229 23.89 9.49 -6.61
N LEU A 230 24.48 9.20 -7.76
CA LEU A 230 25.82 9.67 -8.15
C LEU A 230 25.88 11.17 -8.53
N HIS A 231 24.77 11.78 -8.93
CA HIS A 231 24.74 13.13 -9.49
C HIS A 231 23.54 13.96 -8.99
N ARG A 232 23.35 14.07 -7.66
CA ARG A 232 22.18 14.76 -7.08
C ARG A 232 22.18 16.28 -7.35
N THR A 233 21.15 16.71 -8.08
CA THR A 233 20.75 18.10 -8.31
C THR A 233 19.22 18.17 -8.45
N LYS A 234 18.59 19.32 -8.22
CA LYS A 234 17.13 19.47 -8.41
C LYS A 234 16.63 19.03 -9.80
N LYS A 235 17.46 19.21 -10.85
CA LYS A 235 17.12 18.83 -12.22
C LYS A 235 17.17 17.31 -12.42
N THR A 236 18.23 16.67 -11.94
CA THR A 236 18.38 15.22 -12.03
C THR A 236 17.33 14.48 -11.22
N ASP A 237 16.83 15.07 -10.13
CA ASP A 237 15.72 14.51 -9.34
C ASP A 237 14.44 14.44 -10.18
N LEU A 238 14.07 15.53 -10.87
CA LEU A 238 12.87 15.56 -11.71
C LEU A 238 12.95 14.59 -12.89
N ASP A 239 14.11 14.50 -13.53
CA ASP A 239 14.34 13.57 -14.64
C ASP A 239 14.34 12.11 -14.17
N CYS A 240 14.87 11.83 -12.98
CA CYS A 240 14.80 10.52 -12.34
C CYS A 240 13.34 10.13 -12.09
N MET A 241 12.59 10.98 -11.39
CA MET A 241 11.18 10.75 -11.06
C MET A 241 10.33 10.45 -12.30
N LYS A 242 10.46 11.25 -13.36
CA LYS A 242 9.73 11.02 -14.62
C LYS A 242 10.01 9.65 -15.24
N LYS A 243 11.25 9.16 -15.15
CA LYS A 243 11.64 7.84 -15.68
C LYS A 243 11.14 6.69 -14.82
N LEU A 244 10.98 6.91 -13.52
CA LEU A 244 10.48 5.90 -12.58
C LEU A 244 8.96 5.72 -12.69
N ASN A 245 8.22 6.75 -13.10
CA ASN A 245 6.75 6.70 -13.22
C ASN A 245 6.22 5.58 -14.14
N ARG A 246 7.02 5.10 -15.11
CA ARG A 246 6.61 3.99 -16.00
C ARG A 246 6.62 2.61 -15.32
N PHE A 247 7.17 2.52 -14.11
CA PHE A 247 7.17 1.31 -13.30
C PHE A 247 6.05 1.30 -12.24
N SER A 248 5.30 2.40 -12.15
CA SER A 248 4.19 2.59 -11.21
C SER A 248 2.87 2.04 -11.76
#